data_AF-A0A382BMJ1-F1
#
_entry.id   AF-A0A382BMJ1-F1
#
_cell.length_a   1.000
_cell.length_b   1.000
_cell.length_c   1.000
_cell.angle_alpha   90.00
_cell.angle_beta   90.00
_cell.angle_gamma   90.00
#
_symmetry.space_group_name_H-M   'P 1'
#
loop_
_entity.id
_entity.type
_entity.pdbx_description
1 polymer ?
#
loop_
_entity_poly.entity_id
_entity_poly.type
_entity_poly.pdbx_seq_one_letter_code
_entity_poly.pdbx_strand_id
1 'polypeptide(L)'
;MQAKHGDMPKMTAPIITVPKDGPKSVEFIRHVIDEAGIGGTAFAADFYIDGAETWNSHPGGWRHPVEPIISIDHHAPHLSMQRQVSSANLALEVLAQGPGPGPDDAILISHMDCDSILAAGILSRRIEPNARYGEAALAADHTGEVNEIADLLQALDAHWSRTGRPMPDPDGLEYFFESLNRSEQDLSLDAFAKEALGQRQRSRDRAERAVLEGRIEYDQGIAFGVLDEPIEGELLLTCLPEATLVCTMNPHLVAPERWQVKIRLGLAAQGGRSLHQLQIVGFDPAYGGRWNAGSNNRGGGTDLSPDSYVQRLLIEVRREWG
;
A
#
# COMPACT_ATOMS: atom_id res chain seq x y z
N MET A 1 28.42 -45.30 11.52
CA MET A 1 28.73 -43.98 10.94
C MET A 1 27.68 -43.69 9.87
N GLN A 2 26.61 -43.00 10.25
CA GLN A 2 25.64 -42.46 9.28
C GLN A 2 26.01 -40.98 9.07
N ALA A 3 26.28 -40.63 7.81
CA ALA A 3 26.56 -39.26 7.42
C ALA A 3 25.29 -38.43 7.65
N LYS A 4 25.44 -37.36 8.44
CA LYS A 4 24.43 -36.31 8.62
C LYS A 4 24.01 -35.80 7.24
N HIS A 5 22.72 -35.75 6.96
CA HIS A 5 22.18 -34.86 5.93
C HIS A 5 22.66 -33.45 6.27
N GLY A 6 23.55 -32.92 5.44
CA GLY A 6 23.87 -31.51 5.46
C GLY A 6 22.65 -30.78 4.93
N ASP A 7 21.87 -30.17 5.82
CA ASP A 7 21.09 -29.00 5.48
C ASP A 7 22.07 -27.95 4.95
N MET A 8 22.18 -27.84 3.62
CA MET A 8 22.66 -26.59 3.05
C MET A 8 21.53 -25.58 3.23
N PRO A 9 21.74 -24.45 3.90
CA PRO A 9 20.72 -23.42 3.94
C PRO A 9 20.47 -23.01 2.49
N LYS A 10 19.23 -23.14 2.01
CA LYS A 10 18.79 -22.39 0.84
C LYS A 10 18.90 -20.93 1.25
N MET A 11 20.03 -20.29 0.99
CA MET A 11 20.18 -18.87 1.26
C MET A 11 19.26 -18.15 0.28
N THR A 12 18.08 -17.79 0.77
CA THR A 12 17.13 -16.96 0.04
C THR A 12 17.67 -15.54 -0.03
N ALA A 13 17.22 -14.76 -1.02
CA ALA A 13 17.58 -13.36 -1.12
C ALA A 13 17.21 -12.64 0.20
N PRO A 14 18.13 -11.89 0.84
CA PRO A 14 17.81 -11.07 2.00
C PRO A 14 16.74 -10.03 1.65
N ILE A 15 15.92 -9.71 2.65
CA ILE A 15 14.98 -8.57 2.60
C ILE A 15 15.62 -7.44 3.41
N ILE A 16 15.70 -6.26 2.80
CA ILE A 16 16.27 -5.06 3.38
C ILE A 16 15.19 -3.98 3.42
N THR A 17 14.90 -3.49 4.61
CA THR A 17 13.97 -2.37 4.79
C THR A 17 14.72 -1.05 4.57
N VAL A 18 14.24 -0.25 3.63
CA VAL A 18 14.74 1.11 3.39
C VAL A 18 13.81 2.15 4.04
N PRO A 19 14.27 3.38 4.30
CA PRO A 19 13.43 4.44 4.83
C PRO A 19 12.16 4.71 4.00
N LYS A 20 11.03 4.97 4.67
CA LYS A 20 9.69 5.22 4.07
C LYS A 20 9.53 6.58 3.36
N ASP A 21 10.54 7.45 3.41
CA ASP A 21 10.46 8.83 2.97
C ASP A 21 10.42 8.98 1.44
N GLY A 22 9.27 9.40 0.91
CA GLY A 22 9.10 9.84 -0.48
C GLY A 22 9.52 8.84 -1.56
N PRO A 23 9.47 9.26 -2.83
CA PRO A 23 10.10 8.53 -3.93
C PRO A 23 11.60 8.35 -3.72
N LYS A 24 12.14 7.23 -4.23
CA LYS A 24 13.58 6.94 -4.17
C LYS A 24 14.25 7.28 -5.48
N SER A 25 15.48 7.79 -5.43
CA SER A 25 16.30 7.94 -6.63
C SER A 25 17.10 6.67 -6.92
N VAL A 26 17.58 6.50 -8.15
CA VAL A 26 18.47 5.40 -8.53
C VAL A 26 19.77 5.45 -7.72
N GLU A 27 20.30 6.65 -7.45
CA GLU A 27 21.52 6.85 -6.64
C GLU A 27 21.32 6.36 -5.20
N PHE A 28 20.14 6.59 -4.62
CA PHE A 28 19.81 6.06 -3.30
C PHE A 28 19.84 4.53 -3.29
N ILE A 29 19.21 3.89 -4.28
CA ILE A 29 19.19 2.42 -4.36
C ILE A 29 20.59 1.86 -4.60
N ARG A 30 21.41 2.51 -5.43
CA ARG A 30 22.81 2.11 -5.63
C ARG A 30 23.60 2.20 -4.33
N HIS A 31 23.39 3.25 -3.53
CA HIS A 31 24.04 3.37 -2.23
C HIS A 31 23.65 2.22 -1.30
N VAL A 32 22.38 1.83 -1.27
CA VAL A 32 21.92 0.65 -0.51
C VAL A 32 22.59 -0.65 -1.01
N ILE A 33 22.69 -0.83 -2.33
CA ILE A 33 23.40 -1.97 -2.95
C ILE A 33 24.86 -2.03 -2.47
N ASP A 34 25.57 -0.90 -2.53
CA ASP A 34 26.97 -0.81 -2.15
C ASP A 34 27.18 -1.04 -0.64
N GLU A 35 26.34 -0.44 0.21
CA GLU A 35 26.45 -0.57 1.67
C GLU A 35 26.11 -1.98 2.17
N ALA A 36 25.10 -2.61 1.59
CA ALA A 36 24.70 -3.97 1.94
C ALA A 36 25.57 -5.05 1.26
N GLY A 37 26.45 -4.66 0.34
CA GLY A 37 27.31 -5.58 -0.40
C GLY A 37 26.53 -6.54 -1.31
N ILE A 38 25.44 -6.06 -1.93
CA ILE A 38 24.59 -6.87 -2.81
C ILE A 38 25.36 -7.18 -4.10
N GLY A 39 25.67 -8.46 -4.33
CA GLY A 39 26.43 -8.90 -5.50
C GLY A 39 25.60 -9.08 -6.77
N GLY A 40 24.28 -9.24 -6.62
CA GLY A 40 23.31 -9.46 -7.68
C GLY A 40 22.39 -8.25 -7.91
N THR A 41 21.12 -8.53 -8.13
CA THR A 41 20.06 -7.56 -8.46
C THR A 41 19.29 -7.15 -7.22
N ALA A 42 19.01 -5.85 -7.09
CA ALA A 42 18.05 -5.32 -6.12
C ALA A 42 16.64 -5.31 -6.71
N PHE A 43 15.73 -6.06 -6.08
CA PHE A 43 14.30 -6.08 -6.38
C PHE A 43 13.60 -5.11 -5.43
N ALA A 44 13.33 -3.89 -5.89
CA ALA A 44 12.60 -2.88 -5.13
C ALA A 44 11.10 -3.13 -5.25
N ALA A 45 10.47 -3.51 -4.15
CA ALA A 45 9.05 -3.83 -4.08
C ALA A 45 8.29 -2.80 -3.25
N ASP A 46 7.11 -2.41 -3.75
CA ASP A 46 6.14 -1.61 -3.00
C ASP A 46 6.63 -0.22 -2.56
N PHE A 47 7.47 0.40 -3.39
CA PHE A 47 7.74 1.83 -3.34
C PHE A 47 8.22 2.35 -4.69
N TYR A 48 7.92 3.62 -4.94
CA TYR A 48 8.24 4.24 -6.21
C TYR A 48 9.72 4.65 -6.29
N ILE A 49 10.40 4.23 -7.35
CA ILE A 49 11.69 4.79 -7.77
C ILE A 49 11.44 5.78 -8.91
N ASP A 50 11.95 6.99 -8.77
CA ASP A 50 11.74 8.08 -9.72
C ASP A 50 12.14 7.68 -11.15
N GLY A 51 11.15 7.72 -12.05
CA GLY A 51 11.33 7.43 -13.47
C GLY A 51 11.39 5.95 -13.83
N ALA A 52 11.11 5.03 -12.88
CA ALA A 52 11.14 3.60 -13.12
C ALA A 52 10.25 3.14 -14.28
N GLU A 53 9.11 3.80 -14.48
CA GLU A 53 8.17 3.55 -15.56
C GLU A 53 8.75 3.75 -16.96
N THR A 54 9.89 4.44 -17.08
CA THR A 54 10.59 4.71 -18.34
C THR A 54 11.64 3.66 -18.69
N TRP A 55 11.93 2.72 -17.78
CA TRP A 55 12.96 1.71 -18.02
C TRP A 55 12.46 0.55 -18.88
N ASN A 56 13.32 -0.46 -19.07
CA ASN A 56 12.97 -1.63 -19.89
C ASN A 56 11.87 -2.44 -19.20
N SER A 57 10.87 -2.86 -19.97
CA SER A 57 9.80 -3.71 -19.47
C SER A 57 10.36 -5.02 -18.87
N HIS A 58 9.80 -5.41 -17.74
CA HIS A 58 10.11 -6.64 -17.03
C HIS A 58 8.81 -7.29 -16.55
N PRO A 59 8.72 -8.63 -16.40
CA PRO A 59 7.60 -9.24 -15.69
C PRO A 59 7.39 -8.59 -14.32
N GLY A 60 6.17 -8.19 -14.00
CA GLY A 60 5.88 -7.49 -12.75
C GLY A 60 6.45 -6.07 -12.63
N GLY A 61 7.00 -5.45 -13.67
CA GLY A 61 7.43 -4.05 -13.58
C GLY A 61 8.51 -3.64 -14.58
N TRP A 62 9.62 -3.10 -14.09
CA TRP A 62 10.64 -2.49 -14.93
C TRP A 62 12.07 -2.77 -14.47
N ARG A 63 12.97 -2.98 -15.43
CA ARG A 63 14.40 -3.21 -15.21
C ARG A 63 15.19 -1.99 -15.66
N HIS A 64 15.98 -1.44 -14.74
CA HIS A 64 16.88 -0.32 -15.04
C HIS A 64 17.88 -0.73 -16.16
N PRO A 65 18.17 0.15 -17.14
CA PRO A 65 18.97 -0.24 -18.32
C PRO A 65 20.46 -0.50 -18.05
N VAL A 66 20.99 -0.02 -16.92
CA VAL A 66 22.43 -0.10 -16.58
C VAL A 66 22.65 -0.74 -15.20
N GLU A 67 22.15 -0.08 -14.16
CA GLU A 67 22.22 -0.58 -12.78
C GLU A 67 21.42 -1.88 -12.56
N PRO A 68 21.85 -2.76 -11.65
CA PRO A 68 21.19 -4.05 -11.38
C PRO A 68 19.96 -3.87 -10.49
N ILE A 69 18.97 -3.14 -10.99
CA ILE A 69 17.74 -2.78 -10.25
C ILE A 69 16.52 -3.23 -11.05
N ILE A 70 15.58 -3.86 -10.36
CA ILE A 70 14.24 -4.16 -10.87
C ILE A 70 13.22 -3.53 -9.93
N SER A 71 12.33 -2.70 -10.48
CA SER A 71 11.18 -2.14 -9.78
C SER A 71 9.98 -3.06 -9.94
N ILE A 72 9.47 -3.59 -8.84
CA ILE A 72 8.24 -4.40 -8.71
C ILE A 72 7.24 -3.57 -7.89
N ASP A 73 6.77 -2.49 -8.49
CA ASP A 73 6.06 -1.43 -7.80
C ASP A 73 4.76 -1.08 -8.51
N HIS A 74 3.66 -1.08 -7.76
CA HIS A 74 2.35 -0.69 -8.29
C HIS A 74 2.13 0.84 -8.27
N HIS A 75 2.99 1.60 -7.60
CA HIS A 75 2.81 3.05 -7.40
C HIS A 75 3.24 3.90 -8.59
N ALA A 76 4.06 3.35 -9.49
CA ALA A 76 4.60 4.06 -10.65
C ALA A 76 3.48 4.74 -11.47
N PRO A 77 3.67 6.00 -11.92
CA PRO A 77 2.66 6.79 -12.62
C PRO A 77 2.51 6.36 -14.09
N HIS A 78 2.21 5.08 -14.32
CA HIS A 78 2.11 4.46 -15.64
C HIS A 78 0.72 3.85 -15.87
N LEU A 79 0.24 3.90 -17.11
CA LEU A 79 -1.10 3.39 -17.47
C LEU A 79 -1.29 1.92 -17.10
N SER A 80 -0.24 1.10 -17.13
CA SER A 80 -0.31 -0.32 -16.74
C SER A 80 -0.61 -0.55 -15.25
N MET A 81 -0.38 0.46 -14.42
CA MET A 81 -0.64 0.44 -12.97
C MET A 81 -1.96 1.12 -12.59
N GLN A 82 -2.64 1.77 -13.55
CA GLN A 82 -3.97 2.35 -13.35
C GLN A 82 -5.07 1.29 -13.41
N ARG A 83 -4.92 0.25 -12.58
CA ARG A 83 -5.81 -0.89 -12.42
C ARG A 83 -5.69 -1.44 -11.01
N GLN A 84 -6.61 -2.29 -10.59
CA GLN A 84 -6.47 -3.02 -9.33
C GLN A 84 -5.31 -4.02 -9.45
N VAL A 85 -4.12 -3.60 -9.03
CA VAL A 85 -2.88 -4.39 -9.01
C VAL A 85 -2.05 -3.95 -7.81
N SER A 86 -1.50 -4.92 -7.10
CA SER A 86 -0.58 -4.73 -5.98
C SER A 86 0.84 -5.21 -6.34
N SER A 87 1.83 -4.82 -5.55
CA SER A 87 3.22 -5.27 -5.66
C SER A 87 3.34 -6.78 -5.41
N ALA A 88 2.48 -7.35 -4.56
CA ALA A 88 2.34 -8.79 -4.36
C ALA A 88 1.84 -9.50 -5.62
N ASN A 89 0.87 -8.93 -6.35
CA ASN A 89 0.47 -9.46 -7.66
C ASN A 89 1.66 -9.45 -8.64
N LEU A 90 2.38 -8.33 -8.69
CA LEU A 90 3.55 -8.18 -9.56
C LEU A 90 4.69 -9.16 -9.19
N ALA A 91 4.89 -9.42 -7.90
CA ALA A 91 5.84 -10.43 -7.43
C ALA A 91 5.46 -11.86 -7.90
N LEU A 92 4.17 -12.20 -7.90
CA LEU A 92 3.70 -13.47 -8.47
C LEU A 92 4.00 -13.55 -9.97
N GLU A 93 3.82 -12.44 -10.71
CA GLU A 93 4.16 -12.38 -12.15
C GLU A 93 5.65 -12.63 -12.40
N VAL A 94 6.54 -12.08 -11.56
CA VAL A 94 8.00 -12.32 -11.65
C VAL A 94 8.31 -13.81 -11.55
N LEU A 95 7.77 -14.50 -10.53
CA LEU A 95 8.06 -15.92 -10.29
C LEU A 95 7.39 -16.86 -11.28
N ALA A 96 6.31 -16.43 -11.92
CA ALA A 96 5.68 -17.19 -12.99
C ALA A 96 6.55 -17.24 -14.27
N GLN A 97 7.44 -16.27 -14.46
CA GLN A 97 8.29 -16.15 -15.66
C GLN A 97 9.71 -16.72 -15.48
N GLY A 98 10.10 -17.14 -14.27
CA GLY A 98 11.44 -17.63 -14.03
C GLY A 98 11.73 -17.98 -12.56
N PRO A 99 13.00 -18.26 -12.23
CA PRO A 99 13.37 -18.67 -10.87
C PRO A 99 13.16 -17.59 -9.81
N GLY A 100 13.10 -16.31 -10.19
CA GLY A 100 13.04 -15.18 -9.27
C GLY A 100 14.41 -14.81 -8.70
N PRO A 101 14.45 -14.00 -7.62
CA PRO A 101 15.68 -13.64 -6.92
C PRO A 101 16.43 -14.86 -6.37
N GLY A 102 17.76 -14.88 -6.56
CA GLY A 102 18.69 -15.87 -6.01
C GLY A 102 19.44 -15.37 -4.77
N PRO A 103 20.42 -16.15 -4.26
CA PRO A 103 21.14 -15.83 -3.01
C PRO A 103 21.99 -14.55 -3.06
N ASP A 104 22.45 -14.15 -4.26
CA ASP A 104 23.28 -12.96 -4.44
C ASP A 104 22.42 -11.69 -4.65
N ASP A 105 21.11 -11.85 -4.90
CA ASP A 105 20.15 -10.76 -5.07
C ASP A 105 19.65 -10.25 -3.71
N ALA A 106 18.93 -9.13 -3.70
CA ALA A 106 18.25 -8.63 -2.51
C ALA A 106 16.88 -8.07 -2.84
N ILE A 107 15.99 -8.06 -1.84
CA ILE A 107 14.64 -7.50 -1.94
C ILE A 107 14.59 -6.27 -1.05
N LEU A 108 14.17 -5.14 -1.61
CA LEU A 108 14.05 -3.89 -0.89
C LEU A 108 12.57 -3.58 -0.69
N ILE A 109 12.18 -3.18 0.52
CA ILE A 109 10.82 -2.67 0.84
C ILE A 109 10.93 -1.41 1.69
N SER A 110 9.94 -0.52 1.64
CA SER A 110 9.98 0.76 2.38
C SER A 110 9.04 0.83 3.59
N HIS A 111 8.14 -0.15 3.72
CA HIS A 111 7.21 -0.31 4.83
C HIS A 111 6.91 -1.80 5.05
N MET A 112 6.12 -2.11 6.08
CA MET A 112 5.76 -3.48 6.46
C MET A 112 4.25 -3.70 6.48
N ASP A 113 3.50 -2.97 5.65
CA ASP A 113 2.09 -3.25 5.44
C ASP A 113 1.88 -4.53 4.60
N CYS A 114 0.61 -4.85 4.32
CA CYS A 114 0.21 -6.09 3.67
C CYS A 114 0.93 -6.31 2.33
N ASP A 115 0.96 -5.30 1.46
CA ASP A 115 1.53 -5.44 0.12
C ASP A 115 3.06 -5.66 0.18
N SER A 116 3.78 -4.85 0.96
CA SER A 116 5.22 -5.00 1.16
C SER A 116 5.63 -6.36 1.71
N ILE A 117 4.96 -6.84 2.77
CA ILE A 117 5.31 -8.13 3.40
C ILE A 117 5.03 -9.28 2.44
N LEU A 118 3.90 -9.26 1.73
CA LEU A 118 3.55 -10.32 0.80
C LEU A 118 4.47 -10.31 -0.43
N ALA A 119 4.72 -9.14 -1.02
CA ALA A 119 5.66 -9.00 -2.14
C ALA A 119 7.05 -9.52 -1.76
N ALA A 120 7.58 -9.09 -0.62
CA ALA A 120 8.90 -9.51 -0.15
C ALA A 120 8.94 -11.00 0.21
N GLY A 121 7.91 -11.51 0.88
CA GLY A 121 7.80 -12.92 1.22
C GLY A 121 7.79 -13.83 -0.02
N ILE A 122 7.02 -13.44 -1.04
CA ILE A 122 6.91 -14.16 -2.32
C ILE A 122 8.28 -14.18 -3.00
N LEU A 123 8.86 -12.99 -3.23
CA LEU A 123 10.14 -12.84 -3.93
C LEU A 123 11.28 -13.58 -3.23
N SER A 124 11.31 -13.54 -1.89
CA SER A 124 12.33 -14.23 -1.07
C SER A 124 12.06 -15.72 -0.89
N ARG A 125 10.93 -16.25 -1.38
CA ARG A 125 10.49 -17.64 -1.14
C ARG A 125 10.30 -17.99 0.34
N ARG A 126 10.10 -16.98 1.20
CA ARG A 126 9.69 -17.19 2.60
C ARG A 126 8.23 -17.62 2.71
N ILE A 127 7.41 -17.22 1.74
CA ILE A 127 6.06 -17.77 1.53
C ILE A 127 5.97 -18.39 0.15
N GLU A 128 5.29 -19.54 0.06
CA GLU A 128 5.07 -20.23 -1.22
C GLU A 128 4.11 -19.40 -2.10
N PRO A 129 4.46 -19.10 -3.38
CA PRO A 129 3.64 -18.26 -4.23
C PRO A 129 2.19 -18.77 -4.37
N ASN A 130 1.22 -17.94 -4.04
CA ASN A 130 -0.21 -18.27 -4.09
C ASN A 130 -1.04 -17.03 -4.45
N ALA A 131 -2.05 -17.20 -5.32
CA ALA A 131 -2.94 -16.13 -5.75
C ALA A 131 -3.66 -15.42 -4.60
N ARG A 132 -3.95 -16.13 -3.49
CA ARG A 132 -4.61 -15.56 -2.30
C ARG A 132 -3.85 -14.38 -1.69
N TYR A 133 -2.52 -14.33 -1.84
CA TYR A 133 -1.71 -13.23 -1.34
C TYR A 133 -1.89 -11.98 -2.19
N GLY A 134 -2.04 -12.15 -3.50
CA GLY A 134 -2.43 -11.06 -4.38
C GLY A 134 -3.81 -10.51 -4.04
N GLU A 135 -4.77 -11.38 -3.74
CA GLU A 135 -6.12 -10.99 -3.30
C GLU A 135 -6.10 -10.24 -1.95
N ALA A 136 -5.26 -10.68 -1.01
CA ALA A 136 -5.09 -10.02 0.28
C ALA A 136 -4.46 -8.61 0.14
N ALA A 137 -3.45 -8.45 -0.70
CA ALA A 137 -2.85 -7.14 -0.97
C ALA A 137 -3.87 -6.21 -1.66
N LEU A 138 -4.66 -6.72 -2.62
CA LEU A 138 -5.76 -5.95 -3.23
C LEU A 138 -6.81 -5.51 -2.20
N ALA A 139 -7.15 -6.39 -1.25
CA ALA A 139 -8.08 -6.05 -0.17
C ALA A 139 -7.53 -4.93 0.74
N ALA A 140 -6.23 -4.94 1.03
CA ALA A 140 -5.57 -3.91 1.83
C ALA A 140 -5.50 -2.55 1.11
N ASP A 141 -5.10 -2.53 -0.17
CA ASP A 141 -4.79 -1.27 -0.86
C ASP A 141 -5.92 -0.71 -1.74
N HIS A 142 -6.84 -1.56 -2.20
CA HIS A 142 -7.74 -1.20 -3.29
C HIS A 142 -9.21 -1.42 -3.00
N THR A 143 -9.59 -2.50 -2.32
CA THR A 143 -11.01 -2.87 -2.23
C THR A 143 -11.61 -2.71 -0.84
N GLY A 144 -10.79 -2.84 0.21
CA GLY A 144 -11.29 -2.84 1.60
C GLY A 144 -12.12 -4.07 1.94
N GLU A 145 -12.14 -5.10 1.10
CA GLU A 145 -12.84 -6.35 1.36
C GLU A 145 -12.34 -7.01 2.65
N VAL A 146 -13.21 -7.81 3.27
CA VAL A 146 -12.84 -8.60 4.45
C VAL A 146 -11.88 -9.68 3.99
N ASN A 147 -10.67 -9.66 4.52
CA ASN A 147 -9.63 -10.63 4.21
C ASN A 147 -8.71 -10.77 5.43
N GLU A 148 -8.56 -11.99 5.94
CA GLU A 148 -7.86 -12.26 7.19
C GLU A 148 -6.37 -11.90 7.13
N ILE A 149 -5.72 -12.17 5.98
CA ILE A 149 -4.31 -11.84 5.74
C ILE A 149 -4.14 -10.32 5.67
N ALA A 150 -5.02 -9.65 4.91
CA ALA A 150 -5.00 -8.20 4.77
C ALA A 150 -5.20 -7.51 6.13
N ASP A 151 -6.22 -7.93 6.88
CA ASP A 151 -6.52 -7.35 8.18
C ASP A 151 -5.42 -7.60 9.20
N LEU A 152 -4.80 -8.78 9.19
CA LEU A 152 -3.66 -9.05 10.07
C LEU A 152 -2.47 -8.16 9.74
N LEU A 153 -1.96 -8.21 8.52
CA LEU A 153 -0.72 -7.53 8.16
C LEU A 153 -0.88 -6.00 8.21
N GLN A 154 -2.01 -5.47 7.73
CA GLN A 154 -2.31 -4.04 7.83
C GLN A 154 -2.43 -3.58 9.29
N ALA A 155 -3.04 -4.40 10.14
CA ALA A 155 -3.16 -4.08 11.56
C ALA A 155 -1.81 -4.05 12.26
N LEU A 156 -0.91 -4.99 11.96
CA LEU A 156 0.42 -5.05 12.56
C LEU A 156 1.24 -3.80 12.22
N ASP A 157 1.30 -3.38 10.95
CA ASP A 157 2.01 -2.17 10.52
C ASP A 157 1.43 -0.91 11.19
N ALA A 158 0.10 -0.77 11.16
CA ALA A 158 -0.58 0.38 11.76
C ALA A 158 -0.38 0.43 13.29
N HIS A 159 -0.47 -0.71 13.97
CA HIS A 159 -0.29 -0.79 15.41
C HIS A 159 1.15 -0.47 15.82
N TRP A 160 2.13 -1.00 15.08
CA TRP A 160 3.53 -0.71 15.32
C TRP A 160 3.83 0.77 15.11
N SER A 161 3.45 1.32 13.95
CA SER A 161 3.62 2.73 13.60
C SER A 161 3.01 3.68 14.64
N ARG A 162 1.82 3.34 15.17
CA ARG A 162 1.10 4.19 16.14
C ARG A 162 1.68 4.12 17.55
N THR A 163 2.11 2.94 18.00
CA THR A 163 2.53 2.76 19.39
C THR A 163 4.00 3.09 19.61
N GLY A 164 4.84 3.02 18.57
CA GLY A 164 6.29 3.14 18.70
C GLY A 164 6.88 2.09 19.65
N ARG A 165 6.10 1.05 20.00
CA ARG A 165 6.58 -0.04 20.84
C ARG A 165 7.64 -0.80 20.03
N PRO A 166 8.75 -1.21 20.67
CA PRO A 166 9.68 -2.09 20.01
C PRO A 166 8.93 -3.36 19.59
N MET A 167 9.10 -3.74 18.33
CA MET A 167 8.65 -5.05 17.88
C MET A 167 9.38 -6.13 18.68
N PRO A 168 8.79 -7.32 18.84
CA PRO A 168 9.48 -8.46 19.46
C PRO A 168 10.81 -8.82 18.75
N ASP A 169 10.94 -8.45 17.48
CA ASP A 169 12.14 -8.53 16.64
C ASP A 169 12.63 -7.10 16.28
N PRO A 170 13.92 -6.75 16.43
CA PRO A 170 14.43 -5.39 16.18
C PRO A 170 14.15 -4.85 14.78
N ASP A 171 14.17 -5.72 13.77
CA ASP A 171 13.86 -5.37 12.38
C ASP A 171 12.35 -5.52 12.07
N GLY A 172 11.61 -6.18 12.97
CA GLY A 172 10.18 -6.44 12.93
C GLY A 172 9.73 -7.43 11.86
N LEU A 173 10.50 -7.63 10.79
CA LEU A 173 10.13 -8.43 9.63
C LEU A 173 9.79 -9.89 9.96
N GLU A 174 10.58 -10.55 10.80
CA GLU A 174 10.33 -11.97 11.15
C GLU A 174 9.02 -12.12 11.91
N TYR A 175 8.65 -11.12 12.71
CA TYR A 175 7.40 -11.13 13.45
C TYR A 175 6.16 -11.11 12.54
N PHE A 176 6.21 -10.39 11.42
CA PHE A 176 5.12 -10.38 10.45
C PHE A 176 4.95 -11.75 9.79
N PHE A 177 6.05 -12.39 9.39
CA PHE A 177 6.01 -13.74 8.81
C PHE A 177 5.57 -14.79 9.83
N GLU A 178 6.04 -14.72 11.08
CA GLU A 178 5.60 -15.63 12.14
C GLU A 178 4.10 -15.47 12.41
N SER A 179 3.62 -14.23 12.50
CA SER A 179 2.20 -13.94 12.74
C SER A 179 1.32 -14.44 11.61
N LEU A 180 1.72 -14.21 10.35
CA LEU A 180 1.04 -14.74 9.17
C LEU A 180 0.98 -16.27 9.24
N ASN A 181 2.12 -16.93 9.41
CA ASN A 181 2.21 -18.38 9.47
C ASN A 181 1.37 -18.99 10.62
N ARG A 182 1.32 -18.33 11.79
CA ARG A 182 0.44 -18.76 12.89
C ARG A 182 -1.03 -18.63 12.53
N SER A 183 -1.42 -17.51 11.94
CA SER A 183 -2.80 -17.29 11.50
C SER A 183 -3.23 -18.34 10.48
N GLU A 184 -2.38 -18.65 9.50
CA GLU A 184 -2.69 -19.62 8.44
C GLU A 184 -2.73 -21.08 8.93
N GLN A 185 -2.14 -21.36 10.08
CA GLN A 185 -2.18 -22.67 10.75
C GLN A 185 -3.28 -22.74 11.83
N ASP A 186 -4.19 -21.75 11.88
CA ASP A 186 -5.21 -21.62 12.93
C ASP A 186 -4.63 -21.64 14.36
N LEU A 187 -3.37 -21.22 14.50
CA LEU A 187 -2.70 -21.12 15.78
C LEU A 187 -3.06 -19.80 16.45
N SER A 188 -3.14 -19.81 17.78
CA SER A 188 -3.39 -18.58 18.53
C SER A 188 -2.31 -17.55 18.25
N LEU A 189 -2.71 -16.38 17.78
CA LEU A 189 -1.88 -15.17 17.77
C LEU A 189 -1.51 -14.76 19.21
N ASP A 190 -0.41 -14.03 19.34
CA ASP A 190 -0.01 -13.46 20.63
C ASP A 190 -0.85 -12.23 21.01
N ALA A 191 -0.54 -11.61 22.14
CA ALA A 191 -1.27 -10.45 22.63
C ALA A 191 -1.14 -9.21 21.72
N PHE A 192 0.02 -8.99 21.10
CA PHE A 192 0.28 -7.83 20.26
C PHE A 192 -0.52 -7.93 18.96
N ALA A 193 -0.43 -9.07 18.26
CA ALA A 193 -1.20 -9.31 17.04
C ALA A 193 -2.71 -9.31 17.29
N LYS A 194 -3.19 -9.88 18.41
CA LYS A 194 -4.60 -9.82 18.80
C LYS A 194 -5.08 -8.39 19.06
N GLU A 195 -4.28 -7.58 19.74
CA GLU A 195 -4.61 -6.19 20.02
C GLU A 195 -4.69 -5.39 18.71
N ALA A 196 -3.72 -5.57 17.83
CA ALA A 196 -3.68 -4.96 16.50
C ALA A 196 -4.93 -5.33 15.68
N LEU A 197 -5.24 -6.62 15.53
CA LEU A 197 -6.44 -7.08 14.82
C LEU A 197 -7.72 -6.50 15.43
N GLY A 198 -7.82 -6.47 16.76
CA GLY A 198 -8.96 -5.86 17.44
C GLY A 198 -9.12 -4.37 17.12
N GLN A 199 -8.01 -3.63 16.90
CA GLN A 199 -8.07 -2.24 16.45
C GLN A 199 -8.55 -2.13 15.01
N ARG A 200 -8.07 -2.99 14.11
CA ARG A 200 -8.52 -3.02 12.71
C ARG A 200 -10.00 -3.34 12.58
N GLN A 201 -10.51 -4.29 13.37
CA GLN A 201 -11.95 -4.57 13.42
C GLN A 201 -12.75 -3.34 13.88
N ARG A 202 -12.27 -2.62 14.90
CA ARG A 202 -12.92 -1.36 15.33
C ARG A 202 -12.87 -0.28 14.25
N SER A 203 -11.80 -0.21 13.45
CA SER A 203 -11.73 0.70 12.29
C SER A 203 -12.79 0.34 11.25
N ARG A 204 -13.02 -0.96 10.98
CA ARG A 204 -14.11 -1.43 10.09
C ARG A 204 -15.48 -1.03 10.62
N ASP A 205 -15.78 -1.34 11.89
CA ASP A 205 -17.05 -1.01 12.52
C ASP A 205 -17.31 0.51 12.51
N ARG A 206 -16.24 1.31 12.65
CA ARG A 206 -16.32 2.77 12.59
C ARG A 206 -16.61 3.28 11.18
N ALA A 207 -16.00 2.69 10.16
CA ALA A 207 -16.28 3.01 8.76
C ALA A 207 -17.76 2.73 8.43
N GLU A 208 -18.26 1.55 8.80
CA GLU A 208 -19.66 1.17 8.63
C GLU A 208 -20.61 2.10 9.38
N ARG A 209 -20.32 2.40 10.64
CA ARG A 209 -21.13 3.31 11.46
C ARG A 209 -21.18 4.72 10.88
N ALA A 210 -20.08 5.23 10.34
CA ALA A 210 -20.06 6.57 9.73
C ALA A 210 -21.05 6.66 8.55
N VAL A 211 -21.18 5.60 7.76
CA VAL A 211 -22.16 5.53 6.67
C VAL A 211 -23.59 5.36 7.21
N LEU A 212 -23.80 4.44 8.15
CA LEU A 212 -25.13 4.16 8.72
C LEU A 212 -25.73 5.35 9.48
N GLU A 213 -24.89 6.16 10.13
CA GLU A 213 -25.31 7.38 10.85
C GLU A 213 -25.51 8.59 9.92
N GLY A 214 -25.34 8.43 8.61
CA GLY A 214 -25.50 9.50 7.63
C GLY A 214 -24.41 10.57 7.70
N ARG A 215 -23.21 10.25 8.24
CA ARG A 215 -22.06 11.17 8.25
C ARG A 215 -21.34 11.22 6.90
N ILE A 216 -21.69 10.31 6.00
CA ILE A 216 -21.22 10.28 4.62
C ILE A 216 -22.45 10.34 3.72
N GLU A 217 -22.56 11.42 2.98
CA GLU A 217 -23.60 11.68 2.00
C GLU A 217 -23.17 11.22 0.61
N TYR A 218 -24.12 10.94 -0.27
CA TYR A 218 -23.86 10.56 -1.64
C TYR A 218 -24.50 11.58 -2.59
N ASP A 219 -23.69 12.17 -3.47
CA ASP A 219 -24.14 13.05 -4.54
C ASP A 219 -23.41 12.71 -5.84
N GLN A 220 -24.17 12.30 -6.87
CA GLN A 220 -23.68 12.12 -8.24
C GLN A 220 -22.39 11.29 -8.38
N GLY A 221 -22.33 10.14 -7.70
CA GLY A 221 -21.17 9.24 -7.77
C GLY A 221 -20.06 9.59 -6.79
N ILE A 222 -20.18 10.68 -6.03
CA ILE A 222 -19.24 11.04 -4.98
C ILE A 222 -19.88 10.76 -3.63
N ALA A 223 -19.25 9.90 -2.84
CA ALA A 223 -19.52 9.79 -1.42
C ALA A 223 -18.64 10.79 -0.65
N PHE A 224 -19.26 11.68 0.12
CA PHE A 224 -18.60 12.75 0.82
C PHE A 224 -18.95 12.76 2.30
N GLY A 225 -17.97 12.91 3.19
CA GLY A 225 -18.23 13.06 4.63
C GLY A 225 -17.25 13.98 5.34
N VAL A 226 -17.79 14.77 6.27
CA VAL A 226 -17.01 15.53 7.25
C VAL A 226 -16.98 14.74 8.55
N LEU A 227 -15.80 14.30 8.95
CA LEU A 227 -15.57 13.41 10.07
C LEU A 227 -14.74 14.12 11.15
N ASP A 228 -14.98 13.75 12.41
CA ASP A 228 -14.22 14.29 13.55
C ASP A 228 -12.74 13.89 13.50
N GLU A 229 -12.48 12.71 12.95
CA GLU A 229 -11.17 12.07 12.91
C GLU A 229 -11.08 11.23 11.61
N PRO A 230 -9.87 10.99 11.09
CA PRO A 230 -9.69 10.27 9.84
C PRO A 230 -10.12 8.80 9.94
N ILE A 231 -10.73 8.30 8.86
CA ILE A 231 -10.96 6.88 8.62
C ILE A 231 -9.98 6.43 7.52
N GLU A 232 -9.56 5.17 7.59
CA GLU A 232 -8.75 4.52 6.55
C GLU A 232 -9.61 4.36 5.30
N GLY A 233 -9.18 4.96 4.19
CA GLY A 233 -10.07 5.20 3.04
C GLY A 233 -10.52 3.93 2.33
N GLU A 234 -9.73 2.85 2.38
CA GLU A 234 -10.08 1.56 1.79
C GLU A 234 -11.27 0.94 2.52
N LEU A 235 -11.38 1.13 3.84
CA LEU A 235 -12.46 0.55 4.63
C LEU A 235 -13.83 1.13 4.31
N LEU A 236 -13.88 2.32 3.71
CA LEU A 236 -15.11 2.96 3.27
C LEU A 236 -15.64 2.39 1.96
N LEU A 237 -14.80 1.71 1.17
CA LEU A 237 -15.14 1.28 -0.18
C LEU A 237 -16.23 0.20 -0.20
N THR A 238 -16.13 -0.77 0.70
CA THR A 238 -17.15 -1.83 0.84
C THR A 238 -18.46 -1.30 1.43
N CYS A 239 -18.41 -0.23 2.21
CA CYS A 239 -19.60 0.44 2.73
C CYS A 239 -20.30 1.33 1.68
N LEU A 240 -19.59 1.71 0.61
CA LEU A 240 -20.02 2.65 -0.41
C LEU A 240 -19.77 2.10 -1.83
N PRO A 241 -20.31 0.92 -2.18
CA PRO A 241 -19.95 0.23 -3.42
C PRO A 241 -20.33 1.00 -4.70
N GLU A 242 -21.35 1.85 -4.61
CA GLU A 242 -21.84 2.68 -5.72
C GLU A 242 -21.00 3.96 -5.94
N ALA A 243 -20.08 4.27 -5.03
CA ALA A 243 -19.23 5.45 -5.14
C ALA A 243 -18.19 5.28 -6.27
N THR A 244 -18.11 6.27 -7.15
CA THR A 244 -16.97 6.47 -8.06
C THR A 244 -15.82 7.16 -7.34
N LEU A 245 -16.13 8.02 -6.36
CA LEU A 245 -15.16 8.68 -5.51
C LEU A 245 -15.63 8.65 -4.06
N VAL A 246 -14.69 8.42 -3.15
CA VAL A 246 -14.90 8.62 -1.71
C VAL A 246 -14.01 9.77 -1.27
N CYS A 247 -14.61 10.85 -0.79
CA CYS A 247 -13.93 12.03 -0.29
C CYS A 247 -14.27 12.22 1.19
N THR A 248 -13.28 12.21 2.06
CA THR A 248 -13.46 12.52 3.49
C THR A 248 -12.67 13.74 3.88
N MET A 249 -13.24 14.54 4.78
CA MET A 249 -12.61 15.71 5.34
C MET A 249 -12.64 15.66 6.86
N ASN A 250 -11.57 16.07 7.51
CA ASN A 250 -11.47 16.21 8.96
C ASN A 250 -10.60 17.42 9.30
N PRO A 251 -10.71 18.01 10.50
CA PRO A 251 -9.77 19.04 10.94
C PRO A 251 -8.33 18.52 10.86
N HIS A 252 -7.42 19.35 10.35
CA HIS A 252 -6.02 18.96 10.22
C HIS A 252 -5.34 18.89 11.59
N LEU A 253 -4.59 17.83 11.85
CA LEU A 253 -4.10 17.50 13.20
C LEU A 253 -3.22 18.59 13.82
N VAL A 254 -2.36 19.24 13.01
CA VAL A 254 -1.41 20.28 13.48
C VAL A 254 -1.82 21.70 13.08
N ALA A 255 -2.91 21.85 12.33
CA ALA A 255 -3.44 23.14 11.88
C ALA A 255 -4.98 23.07 11.88
N PRO A 256 -5.64 23.00 13.05
CA PRO A 256 -7.07 22.66 13.16
C PRO A 256 -8.03 23.61 12.43
N GLU A 257 -7.58 24.81 12.08
CA GLU A 257 -8.28 25.78 11.24
C GLU A 257 -8.34 25.38 9.76
N ARG A 258 -7.52 24.41 9.35
CA ARG A 258 -7.44 23.86 7.99
C ARG A 258 -8.06 22.48 7.93
N TRP A 259 -8.52 22.11 6.74
CA TRP A 259 -9.11 20.80 6.48
C TRP A 259 -8.08 19.85 5.88
N GLN A 260 -7.92 18.69 6.51
CA GLN A 260 -7.32 17.54 5.88
C GLN A 260 -8.38 16.90 4.98
N VAL A 261 -8.00 16.64 3.73
CA VAL A 261 -8.82 15.95 2.73
C VAL A 261 -8.15 14.63 2.38
N LYS A 262 -8.94 13.57 2.23
CA LYS A 262 -8.55 12.30 1.62
C LYS A 262 -9.53 11.97 0.50
N ILE A 263 -9.02 11.61 -0.67
CA ILE A 263 -9.83 11.20 -1.82
C ILE A 263 -9.34 9.85 -2.29
N ARG A 264 -10.26 8.93 -2.56
CA ARG A 264 -9.99 7.61 -3.14
C ARG A 264 -10.95 7.35 -4.30
N LEU A 265 -10.47 6.68 -5.34
CA LEU A 265 -11.35 6.06 -6.34
C LEU A 265 -12.19 4.99 -5.65
N GLY A 266 -13.50 5.05 -5.86
CA GLY A 266 -14.44 4.08 -5.34
C GLY A 266 -14.60 2.86 -6.26
N LEU A 267 -15.31 1.84 -5.78
CA LEU A 267 -15.47 0.57 -6.50
C LEU A 267 -16.26 0.72 -7.82
N ALA A 268 -17.13 1.71 -7.93
CA ALA A 268 -17.88 2.00 -9.15
C ALA A 268 -17.07 2.83 -10.18
N ALA A 269 -15.81 3.17 -9.88
CA ALA A 269 -14.95 3.85 -10.85
C ALA A 269 -14.67 2.96 -12.05
N GLN A 270 -15.16 3.36 -13.23
CA GLN A 270 -14.92 2.66 -14.49
C GLN A 270 -13.43 2.63 -14.85
N GLY A 271 -13.02 1.58 -15.58
CA GLY A 271 -11.64 1.39 -16.01
C GLY A 271 -11.09 2.60 -16.76
N GLY A 272 -9.86 3.02 -16.39
CA GLY A 272 -9.18 4.17 -16.98
C GLY A 272 -9.44 5.52 -16.28
N ARG A 273 -10.33 5.57 -15.27
CA ARG A 273 -10.45 6.74 -14.38
C ARG A 273 -9.27 6.81 -13.42
N SER A 274 -8.74 8.02 -13.25
CA SER A 274 -7.60 8.31 -12.38
C SER A 274 -7.78 9.66 -11.70
N LEU A 275 -7.39 9.76 -10.42
CA LEU A 275 -7.34 11.03 -9.69
C LEU A 275 -6.35 12.03 -10.33
N HIS A 276 -5.35 11.55 -11.09
CA HIS A 276 -4.43 12.43 -11.84
C HIS A 276 -5.11 13.18 -12.99
N GLN A 277 -6.25 12.70 -13.49
CA GLN A 277 -7.03 13.40 -14.51
C GLN A 277 -7.75 14.61 -13.89
N LEU A 278 -8.21 14.46 -12.65
CA LEU A 278 -8.88 15.51 -11.91
C LEU A 278 -7.83 16.58 -11.54
N GLN A 279 -8.03 17.84 -11.96
CA GLN A 279 -7.08 18.93 -11.70
C GLN A 279 -7.18 19.44 -10.26
N ILE A 280 -7.15 18.52 -9.29
CA ILE A 280 -7.34 18.79 -7.85
C ILE A 280 -6.31 19.81 -7.36
N VAL A 281 -5.05 19.66 -7.78
CA VAL A 281 -3.96 20.61 -7.46
C VAL A 281 -4.28 22.04 -7.88
N GLY A 282 -5.13 22.23 -8.89
CA GLY A 282 -5.57 23.55 -9.34
C GLY A 282 -6.42 24.31 -8.31
N PHE A 283 -7.10 23.61 -7.38
CA PHE A 283 -7.87 24.24 -6.30
C PHE A 283 -7.45 23.83 -4.89
N ASP A 284 -6.66 22.77 -4.75
CA ASP A 284 -6.00 22.34 -3.52
C ASP A 284 -4.51 22.08 -3.82
N PRO A 285 -3.66 23.14 -3.81
CA PRO A 285 -2.24 23.00 -4.12
C PRO A 285 -1.46 22.09 -3.16
N ALA A 286 -2.03 21.82 -1.98
CA ALA A 286 -1.45 20.93 -0.98
C ALA A 286 -1.75 19.45 -1.26
N TYR A 287 -2.68 19.16 -2.18
CA TYR A 287 -3.08 17.81 -2.54
C TYR A 287 -1.97 17.07 -3.28
N GLY A 288 -1.67 15.86 -2.82
CA GLY A 288 -0.77 14.93 -3.49
C GLY A 288 -1.29 13.50 -3.39
N GLY A 289 -0.91 12.65 -4.33
CA GLY A 289 -1.38 11.27 -4.34
C GLY A 289 -1.04 10.50 -5.60
N ARG A 290 -1.56 9.28 -5.62
CA ARG A 290 -1.46 8.30 -6.70
C ARG A 290 -2.74 8.34 -7.54
N TRP A 291 -2.78 7.51 -8.58
CA TRP A 291 -3.92 7.45 -9.50
C TRP A 291 -5.24 7.07 -8.81
N ASN A 292 -5.21 6.31 -7.70
CA ASN A 292 -6.41 5.83 -6.99
C ASN A 292 -6.62 6.42 -5.60
N ALA A 293 -5.62 7.06 -4.99
CA ALA A 293 -5.71 7.59 -3.63
C ALA A 293 -4.80 8.79 -3.42
N GLY A 294 -5.26 9.80 -2.70
CA GLY A 294 -4.45 10.98 -2.37
C GLY A 294 -4.99 11.76 -1.18
N SER A 295 -4.16 12.66 -0.65
CA SER A 295 -4.46 13.50 0.49
C SER A 295 -3.62 14.78 0.47
N ASN A 296 -4.11 15.82 1.16
CA ASN A 296 -3.36 17.05 1.40
C ASN A 296 -2.71 17.12 2.80
N ASN A 297 -2.72 16.03 3.57
CA ASN A 297 -2.18 16.00 4.94
C ASN A 297 -0.70 16.46 5.01
N ARG A 298 0.14 15.98 4.10
CA ARG A 298 1.57 16.38 4.06
C ARG A 298 1.78 17.80 3.55
N GLY A 299 0.85 18.33 2.76
CA GLY A 299 0.85 19.71 2.28
C GLY A 299 0.22 20.72 3.25
N GLY A 300 -0.18 20.26 4.44
CA GLY A 300 -0.71 21.11 5.52
C GLY A 300 -2.21 21.37 5.47
N GLY A 301 -2.97 20.70 4.59
CA GLY A 301 -4.41 20.88 4.46
C GLY A 301 -4.84 22.02 3.53
N THR A 302 -6.15 22.32 3.52
CA THR A 302 -6.78 23.36 2.72
C THR A 302 -7.69 24.25 3.56
N ASP A 303 -7.86 25.51 3.14
CA ASP A 303 -8.76 26.47 3.79
C ASP A 303 -10.16 26.47 3.15
N LEU A 304 -10.35 25.68 2.09
CA LEU A 304 -11.66 25.50 1.48
C LEU A 304 -12.61 24.82 2.46
N SER A 305 -13.81 25.39 2.61
CA SER A 305 -14.86 24.72 3.38
C SER A 305 -15.24 23.38 2.73
N PRO A 306 -15.74 22.41 3.51
CA PRO A 306 -16.29 21.15 3.02
C PRO A 306 -17.15 21.28 1.76
N ASP A 307 -18.19 22.10 1.81
CA ASP A 307 -19.10 22.33 0.68
C ASP A 307 -18.37 22.89 -0.54
N SER A 308 -17.48 23.86 -0.35
CA SER A 308 -16.72 24.46 -1.44
C SER A 308 -15.79 23.45 -2.10
N TYR A 309 -15.20 22.55 -1.31
CA TYR A 309 -14.30 21.52 -1.81
C TYR A 309 -15.06 20.51 -2.68
N VAL A 310 -16.19 20.00 -2.19
CA VAL A 310 -17.02 19.04 -2.92
C VAL A 310 -17.54 19.62 -4.22
N GLN A 311 -18.00 20.89 -4.22
CA GLN A 311 -18.47 21.52 -5.44
C GLN A 311 -17.36 21.64 -6.50
N ARG A 312 -16.12 21.96 -6.09
CA ARG A 312 -14.97 21.98 -7.01
C ARG A 312 -14.62 20.59 -7.51
N LEU A 313 -14.65 19.59 -6.65
CA LEU A 313 -14.42 18.21 -7.03
C LEU A 313 -15.47 17.70 -8.03
N LEU A 314 -16.76 18.00 -7.80
CA LEU A 314 -17.86 17.68 -8.72
C LEU A 314 -17.67 18.35 -10.10
N ILE A 315 -17.19 19.60 -10.14
CA ILE A 315 -16.88 20.28 -11.41
C ILE A 315 -15.81 19.53 -12.19
N GLU A 316 -14.72 19.14 -11.53
CA GLU A 316 -13.64 18.38 -12.16
C GLU A 316 -14.11 17.01 -12.64
N VAL A 317 -14.90 16.30 -11.83
CA VAL A 317 -15.47 15.00 -12.20
C VAL A 317 -16.36 15.10 -13.43
N ARG A 318 -17.30 16.05 -13.46
CA ARG A 318 -18.17 16.26 -14.64
C ARG A 318 -17.39 16.67 -15.88
N ARG A 319 -16.31 17.44 -15.71
CA ARG A 319 -15.48 17.89 -16.83
C ARG A 319 -14.70 16.72 -17.45
N GLU A 320 -14.09 15.88 -16.62
CA GLU A 320 -13.19 14.82 -17.09
C GLU A 320 -13.91 13.50 -17.38
N TRP A 321 -14.99 13.18 -16.65
CA TRP A 321 -15.62 11.86 -16.66
C TRP A 321 -17.07 11.84 -17.17
N GLY A 322 -17.64 13.01 -17.48
CA GLY A 322 -19.04 13.17 -17.92
C GLY A 322 -20.06 13.05 -16.81
#